data_AF-A0A7S0IUX9-F1
#
_entry.id   AF-A0A7S0IUX9-F1
#
_cell.length_a   1.000
_cell.length_b   1.000
_cell.length_c   1.000
_cell.angle_alpha   90.00
_cell.angle_beta   90.00
_cell.angle_gamma   90.00
#
_symmetry.space_group_name_H-M   'P 1'
#
loop_
_entity.id
_entity.type
_entity.pdbx_description
1 polymer ?
#
loop_
_entity_poly.entity_id
_entity_poly.type
_entity_poly.pdbx_seq_one_letter_code
_entity_poly.pdbx_strand_id
1 'polypeptide(L)'
;PPPFFSGSMGTASSALPSTNAALERLTGAESVDDPASDPAFWNELCSSTVAIPGGSKPEELNALSLHWCAQLVTHNAKSGNFQALIRVLIKEVGAACADNASAAQMTRASGCIFLVRTFLKHMLETLEPEDMLQHLSTHSAARTGGSTAAPDAGSLAAPLLEALFIALADLPLTATSYWVHHEALAALTVCLSGQLFCELSSAAPMPLVVAALG
;
A
#
# COMPACT_ATOMS: atom_id res chain seq x y z
N PRO A 1 -3.27 -4.70 -20.65
CA PRO A 1 -3.82 -3.96 -19.48
C PRO A 1 -2.82 -4.10 -18.32
N PRO A 2 -2.71 -3.13 -17.40
CA PRO A 2 -2.01 -3.36 -16.14
C PRO A 2 -2.60 -4.62 -15.48
N PRO A 3 -1.81 -5.43 -14.76
CA PRO A 3 -2.31 -6.65 -14.13
C PRO A 3 -3.51 -6.37 -13.22
N PHE A 4 -3.70 -5.15 -12.73
CA PHE A 4 -4.78 -4.76 -11.82
C PHE A 4 -6.10 -4.38 -12.49
N PHE A 5 -6.16 -4.19 -13.81
CA PHE A 5 -7.39 -3.76 -14.49
C PHE A 5 -7.75 -4.71 -15.62
N SER A 6 -8.67 -5.64 -15.33
CA SER A 6 -9.25 -6.52 -16.35
C SER A 6 -10.69 -6.10 -16.65
N GLY A 7 -10.96 -5.71 -17.89
CA GLY A 7 -12.32 -5.42 -18.35
C GLY A 7 -13.05 -6.73 -18.66
N SER A 8 -13.94 -7.17 -17.78
CA SER A 8 -14.82 -8.31 -18.05
C SER A 8 -16.13 -7.81 -18.69
N MET A 9 -16.46 -8.35 -19.87
CA MET A 9 -17.75 -8.18 -20.51
C MET A 9 -18.58 -9.44 -20.24
N GLY A 10 -19.46 -9.42 -19.22
CA GLY A 10 -20.33 -10.57 -18.96
C GLY A 10 -21.12 -10.53 -17.65
N THR A 11 -22.44 -10.39 -17.80
CA THR A 11 -23.57 -10.77 -16.92
C THR A 11 -23.54 -10.37 -15.44
N ALA A 12 -24.51 -9.52 -15.08
CA ALA A 12 -24.83 -9.13 -13.71
C ALA A 12 -25.06 -10.34 -12.80
N SER A 13 -24.10 -10.58 -11.90
CA SER A 13 -24.28 -11.41 -10.71
C SER A 13 -24.24 -10.46 -9.51
N SER A 14 -25.21 -10.57 -8.60
CA SER A 14 -25.43 -9.67 -7.46
C SER A 14 -24.41 -9.83 -6.32
N ALA A 15 -23.27 -10.48 -6.57
CA ALA A 15 -22.14 -10.51 -5.65
C ALA A 15 -21.19 -9.38 -6.04
N LEU A 16 -20.82 -8.53 -5.09
CA LEU A 16 -19.67 -7.64 -5.26
C LEU A 16 -18.48 -8.50 -5.70
N PRO A 17 -17.72 -8.10 -6.74
CA PRO A 17 -16.50 -8.81 -7.10
C PRO A 17 -15.62 -8.96 -5.85
N SER A 18 -15.01 -10.13 -5.66
CA SER A 18 -14.32 -10.47 -4.40
C SER A 18 -13.24 -9.45 -4.01
N THR A 19 -12.63 -8.79 -5.00
CA THR A 19 -11.71 -7.65 -4.82
C THR A 19 -12.33 -6.46 -4.09
N ASN A 20 -13.60 -6.13 -4.34
CA ASN A 20 -14.26 -5.01 -3.67
C ASN A 20 -14.51 -5.35 -2.20
N ALA A 21 -14.86 -6.60 -1.88
CA ALA A 21 -14.99 -7.04 -0.50
C ALA A 21 -13.63 -7.05 0.23
N ALA A 22 -12.55 -7.40 -0.47
CA ALA A 22 -11.20 -7.34 0.08
C ALA A 22 -10.75 -5.89 0.37
N LEU A 23 -11.05 -4.96 -0.55
CA LEU A 23 -10.79 -3.53 -0.35
C LEU A 23 -11.64 -2.96 0.78
N GLU A 24 -12.94 -3.28 0.84
CA GLU A 24 -13.83 -2.84 1.92
C GLU A 24 -13.35 -3.35 3.28
N ARG A 25 -12.87 -4.60 3.36
CA ARG A 25 -12.24 -5.14 4.57
C ARG A 25 -10.95 -4.40 4.94
N LEU A 26 -10.11 -4.09 3.95
CA LEU A 26 -8.86 -3.35 4.17
C LEU A 26 -9.11 -1.91 4.65
N THR A 27 -10.08 -1.21 4.07
CA THR A 27 -10.37 0.21 4.36
C THR A 27 -11.36 0.40 5.51
N GLY A 28 -11.84 -0.68 6.10
CA GLY A 28 -12.78 -0.68 7.22
C GLY A 28 -12.17 -0.24 8.55
N ALA A 29 -13.05 -0.05 9.54
CA ALA A 29 -12.70 0.37 10.90
C ALA A 29 -12.09 -0.73 11.78
N GLU A 30 -12.23 -1.99 11.36
CA GLU A 30 -11.68 -3.15 12.07
C GLU A 30 -10.25 -3.44 11.60
N SER A 31 -9.40 -3.83 12.53
CA SER A 31 -8.04 -4.24 12.22
C SER A 31 -8.05 -5.56 11.46
N VAL A 32 -7.38 -5.60 10.31
CA VAL A 32 -7.14 -6.84 9.58
C VAL A 32 -6.04 -7.62 10.31
N ASP A 33 -6.29 -8.91 10.51
CA ASP A 33 -5.34 -9.80 11.16
C ASP A 33 -3.95 -9.78 10.50
N ASP A 34 -2.92 -10.03 11.32
CA ASP A 34 -1.54 -10.13 10.87
C ASP A 34 -1.43 -11.05 9.64
N PRO A 35 -0.56 -10.76 8.66
CA PRO A 35 -0.34 -11.61 7.49
C PRO A 35 0.00 -13.08 7.81
N ALA A 36 0.51 -13.37 9.00
CA ALA A 36 0.71 -14.74 9.48
C ALA A 36 -0.62 -15.46 9.84
N SER A 37 -1.65 -14.72 10.25
CA SER A 37 -2.93 -15.23 10.72
C SER A 37 -3.96 -15.42 9.60
N ASP A 38 -3.98 -14.54 8.59
CA ASP A 38 -4.91 -14.64 7.45
C ASP A 38 -4.19 -14.50 6.09
N PRO A 39 -3.32 -15.47 5.72
CA PRO A 39 -2.60 -15.43 4.45
C PRO A 39 -3.53 -15.51 3.23
N ALA A 40 -4.73 -16.08 3.38
CA ALA A 40 -5.69 -16.21 2.30
C ALA A 40 -6.21 -14.83 1.85
N PHE A 41 -6.61 -13.99 2.82
CA PHE A 41 -7.03 -12.62 2.54
C PHE A 41 -5.92 -11.82 1.84
N TRP A 42 -4.70 -11.83 2.39
CA TRP A 42 -3.61 -11.02 1.83
C TRP A 42 -3.17 -11.50 0.45
N ASN A 43 -3.15 -12.82 0.23
CA ASN A 43 -2.90 -13.38 -1.10
C ASN A 43 -3.97 -12.98 -2.10
N GLU A 44 -5.24 -13.04 -1.72
CA GLU A 44 -6.34 -12.58 -2.56
C GLU A 44 -6.18 -11.10 -2.86
N LEU A 45 -6.10 -10.25 -1.83
CA LEU A 45 -6.00 -8.80 -1.97
C LEU A 45 -4.83 -8.40 -2.90
N CYS A 46 -3.61 -8.88 -2.65
CA CYS A 46 -2.44 -8.50 -3.45
C CYS A 46 -2.37 -9.21 -4.81
N SER A 47 -3.06 -10.34 -5.02
CA SER A 47 -3.15 -10.97 -6.35
C SER A 47 -4.36 -10.50 -7.15
N SER A 48 -5.31 -9.82 -6.50
CA SER A 48 -6.60 -9.47 -7.10
C SER A 48 -6.45 -8.34 -8.10
N THR A 49 -7.20 -8.47 -9.19
CA THR A 49 -7.44 -7.38 -10.12
C THR A 49 -8.68 -6.64 -9.65
N VAL A 50 -8.66 -5.31 -9.58
CA VAL A 50 -9.86 -4.54 -9.29
C VAL A 50 -10.83 -4.76 -10.44
N ALA A 51 -11.93 -5.47 -10.15
CA ALA A 51 -12.94 -5.76 -11.14
C ALA A 51 -13.72 -4.48 -11.43
N ILE A 52 -13.46 -3.89 -12.60
CA ILE A 52 -14.18 -2.72 -13.07
C ILE A 52 -15.51 -3.21 -13.67
N PRO A 53 -16.66 -2.70 -13.21
CA PRO A 53 -17.93 -2.97 -13.87
C PRO A 53 -17.83 -2.65 -15.36
N GLY A 54 -18.23 -3.59 -16.22
CA GLY A 54 -18.13 -3.41 -17.67
C GLY A 54 -18.88 -2.15 -18.12
N GLY A 55 -18.17 -1.22 -18.77
CA GLY A 55 -18.74 0.07 -19.22
C GLY A 55 -18.56 1.23 -18.24
N SER A 56 -17.87 1.04 -17.11
CA SER A 56 -17.54 2.16 -16.21
C SER A 56 -16.71 3.23 -16.92
N LYS A 57 -17.07 4.49 -16.68
CA LYS A 57 -16.31 5.63 -17.19
C LYS A 57 -15.05 5.83 -16.34
N PRO A 58 -13.97 6.43 -16.89
CA PRO A 58 -12.78 6.76 -16.12
C PRO A 58 -13.07 7.57 -14.84
N GLU A 59 -14.08 8.44 -14.89
CA GLU A 59 -14.54 9.24 -13.76
C GLU A 59 -15.12 8.40 -12.62
N GLU A 60 -15.90 7.37 -12.94
CA GLU A 60 -16.50 6.45 -11.96
C GLU A 60 -15.43 5.60 -11.27
N LEU A 61 -14.44 5.14 -12.04
CA LEU A 61 -13.29 4.41 -11.50
C LEU A 61 -12.46 5.29 -10.58
N ASN A 62 -12.25 6.55 -10.94
CA ASN A 62 -11.57 7.52 -10.10
C ASN A 62 -12.34 7.77 -8.80
N ALA A 63 -13.66 7.96 -8.89
CA ALA A 63 -14.52 8.15 -7.72
C ALA A 63 -14.47 6.94 -6.76
N LEU A 64 -14.51 5.71 -7.29
CA LEU A 64 -14.40 4.50 -6.47
C LEU A 64 -13.03 4.38 -5.81
N SER A 65 -11.96 4.72 -6.53
CA SER A 65 -10.60 4.73 -5.97
C SER A 65 -10.47 5.75 -4.84
N LEU A 66 -11.00 6.97 -5.05
CA LEU A 66 -11.03 8.03 -4.03
C LEU A 66 -11.86 7.62 -2.81
N HIS A 67 -12.98 6.91 -3.02
CA HIS A 67 -13.81 6.40 -1.93
C HIS A 67 -13.02 5.48 -1.00
N TRP A 68 -12.32 4.47 -1.54
CA TRP A 68 -11.51 3.57 -0.75
C TRP A 68 -10.34 4.28 -0.05
N CYS A 69 -9.69 5.22 -0.73
CA CYS A 69 -8.61 5.99 -0.13
C CYS A 69 -9.09 6.84 1.05
N ALA A 70 -10.22 7.54 0.89
CA ALA A 70 -10.82 8.35 1.95
C ALA A 70 -11.26 7.49 3.15
N GLN A 71 -11.86 6.32 2.90
CA GLN A 71 -12.21 5.38 3.96
C GLN A 71 -10.99 4.91 4.73
N LEU A 72 -9.92 4.51 4.02
CA LEU A 72 -8.69 4.07 4.68
C LEU A 72 -8.15 5.17 5.58
N VAL A 73 -8.00 6.40 5.07
CA VAL A 73 -7.51 7.54 5.86
C VAL A 73 -8.34 7.74 7.13
N THR A 74 -9.67 7.71 6.99
CA THR A 74 -10.60 7.92 8.11
C THR A 74 -10.46 6.85 9.20
N HIS A 75 -10.26 5.59 8.81
CA HIS A 75 -10.28 4.46 9.74
C HIS A 75 -8.90 4.01 10.22
N ASN A 76 -7.84 4.32 9.47
CA ASN A 76 -6.53 3.72 9.68
C ASN A 76 -5.89 4.10 11.02
N ALA A 77 -6.19 5.29 11.56
CA ALA A 77 -5.72 5.69 12.89
C ALA A 77 -6.13 4.70 13.98
N LYS A 78 -7.26 4.01 13.80
CA LYS A 78 -7.74 2.96 14.71
C LYS A 78 -7.38 1.56 14.23
N SER A 79 -7.55 1.26 12.96
CA SER A 79 -7.42 -0.12 12.44
C SER A 79 -5.97 -0.56 12.20
N GLY A 80 -5.08 0.38 11.86
CA GLY A 80 -3.68 0.08 11.52
C GLY A 80 -3.51 -0.69 10.20
N ASN A 81 -4.53 -0.76 9.36
CA ASN A 81 -4.56 -1.61 8.17
C ASN A 81 -3.55 -1.20 7.10
N PHE A 82 -3.24 0.09 6.99
CA PHE A 82 -2.22 0.61 6.09
C PHE A 82 -0.82 0.20 6.54
N GLN A 83 -0.53 0.26 7.85
CA GLN A 83 0.72 -0.24 8.40
C GLN A 83 0.85 -1.76 8.17
N ALA A 84 -0.24 -2.51 8.33
CA ALA A 84 -0.26 -3.94 8.00
C ALA A 84 0.05 -4.17 6.51
N LEU A 85 -0.57 -3.40 5.61
CA LEU A 85 -0.31 -3.46 4.17
C LEU A 85 1.16 -3.15 3.83
N ILE A 86 1.79 -2.16 4.48
CA ILE A 86 3.22 -1.88 4.28
C ILE A 86 4.08 -3.08 4.68
N ARG A 87 3.77 -3.73 5.82
CA ARG A 87 4.50 -4.94 6.25
C ARG A 87 4.33 -6.08 5.25
N VAL A 88 3.14 -6.25 4.68
CA VAL A 88 2.88 -7.23 3.61
C VAL A 88 3.70 -6.91 2.38
N LEU A 89 3.73 -5.64 1.95
CA LEU A 89 4.55 -5.20 0.83
C LEU A 89 6.02 -5.59 1.04
N ILE A 90 6.59 -5.25 2.19
CA ILE A 90 8.01 -5.56 2.51
C ILE A 90 8.26 -7.07 2.41
N LYS A 91 7.36 -7.88 2.97
CA LYS A 91 7.44 -9.35 2.91
C LYS A 91 7.34 -9.87 1.48
N GLU A 92 6.39 -9.40 0.68
CA GLU A 92 6.19 -9.88 -0.69
C GLU A 92 7.31 -9.44 -1.63
N VAL A 93 7.87 -8.24 -1.43
CA VAL A 93 9.08 -7.80 -2.16
C VAL A 93 10.28 -8.69 -1.83
N GLY A 94 10.52 -8.97 -0.54
CA GLY A 94 11.57 -9.90 -0.14
C GLY A 94 11.39 -11.29 -0.74
N ALA A 95 10.15 -11.78 -0.78
CA ALA A 95 9.81 -13.06 -1.40
C ALA A 95 9.98 -13.06 -2.94
N ALA A 96 9.73 -11.93 -3.60
CA ALA A 96 9.94 -11.76 -5.04
C ALA A 96 11.43 -11.68 -5.42
N CYS A 97 12.28 -11.17 -4.52
CA CYS A 97 13.73 -11.10 -4.73
C CYS A 97 14.48 -12.39 -4.35
N ALA A 98 13.79 -13.37 -3.77
CA ALA A 98 14.38 -14.66 -3.44
C ALA A 98 14.70 -15.49 -4.70
N ASP A 99 15.72 -16.35 -4.60
CA ASP A 99 16.08 -17.30 -5.66
C ASP A 99 14.88 -18.18 -6.05
N ASN A 100 14.59 -18.25 -7.35
CA ASN A 100 13.45 -19.00 -7.92
C ASN A 100 12.07 -18.49 -7.52
N ALA A 101 11.92 -17.19 -7.26
CA ALA A 101 10.61 -16.57 -7.06
C ALA A 101 9.63 -16.89 -8.22
N SER A 102 8.44 -17.36 -7.84
CA SER A 102 7.36 -17.70 -8.76
C SER A 102 6.68 -16.47 -9.36
N ALA A 103 6.03 -16.63 -10.51
CA ALA A 103 5.21 -15.56 -11.11
C ALA A 103 4.12 -15.05 -10.15
N ALA A 104 3.58 -15.92 -9.29
CA ALA A 104 2.59 -15.53 -8.29
C ALA A 104 3.16 -14.58 -7.22
N GLN A 105 4.43 -14.78 -6.81
CA GLN A 105 5.13 -13.85 -5.91
C GLN A 105 5.37 -12.49 -6.57
N MET A 106 5.72 -12.47 -7.86
CA MET A 106 5.84 -11.21 -8.62
C MET A 106 4.50 -10.46 -8.69
N THR A 107 3.42 -11.17 -8.98
CA THR A 107 2.07 -10.59 -9.03
C THR A 107 1.72 -9.98 -7.67
N ARG A 108 1.90 -10.72 -6.57
CA ARG A 108 1.60 -10.20 -5.22
C ARG A 108 2.47 -9.00 -4.85
N ALA A 109 3.77 -9.05 -5.10
CA ALA A 109 4.66 -7.92 -4.84
C ALA A 109 4.20 -6.67 -5.61
N SER A 110 3.92 -6.79 -6.90
CA SER A 110 3.41 -5.67 -7.70
C SER A 110 2.07 -5.14 -7.19
N GLY A 111 1.17 -6.01 -6.70
CA GLY A 111 -0.13 -5.60 -6.17
C GLY A 111 -0.06 -4.90 -4.83
N CYS A 112 0.77 -5.40 -3.92
CA CYS A 112 0.98 -4.69 -2.66
C CYS A 112 1.63 -3.32 -2.90
N ILE A 113 2.61 -3.21 -3.82
CA ILE A 113 3.23 -1.91 -4.18
C ILE A 113 2.19 -0.97 -4.79
N PHE A 114 1.36 -1.46 -5.72
CA PHE A 114 0.30 -0.70 -6.34
C PHE A 114 -0.67 -0.11 -5.30
N LEU A 115 -1.14 -0.93 -4.36
CA LEU A 115 -2.07 -0.50 -3.31
C LEU A 115 -1.41 0.54 -2.39
N VAL A 116 -0.20 0.27 -1.90
CA VAL A 116 0.53 1.21 -1.03
C VAL A 116 0.75 2.54 -1.75
N ARG A 117 1.23 2.54 -2.99
CA ARG A 117 1.39 3.75 -3.80
C ARG A 117 0.09 4.54 -3.91
N THR A 118 -1.01 3.84 -4.19
CA THR A 118 -2.32 4.48 -4.41
C THR A 118 -2.80 5.21 -3.16
N PHE A 119 -2.70 4.56 -1.98
CA PHE A 119 -3.06 5.19 -0.72
C PHE A 119 -2.09 6.30 -0.31
N LEU A 120 -0.77 6.10 -0.47
CA LEU A 120 0.23 7.14 -0.19
C LEU A 120 0.02 8.39 -1.03
N LYS A 121 -0.25 8.22 -2.33
CA LYS A 121 -0.53 9.33 -3.22
C LYS A 121 -1.72 10.14 -2.71
N HIS A 122 -2.81 9.46 -2.35
CA HIS A 122 -3.99 10.15 -1.82
C HIS A 122 -3.69 10.87 -0.50
N MET A 123 -2.99 10.23 0.43
CA MET A 123 -2.58 10.86 1.70
C MET A 123 -1.73 12.10 1.46
N LEU A 124 -0.74 12.03 0.56
CA LEU A 124 0.10 13.18 0.19
C LEU A 124 -0.69 14.34 -0.44
N GLU A 125 -1.76 14.04 -1.17
CA GLU A 125 -2.60 15.04 -1.84
C GLU A 125 -3.68 15.63 -0.90
N THR A 126 -3.98 15.00 0.24
CA THR A 126 -5.15 15.35 1.06
C THR A 126 -4.85 15.63 2.54
N LEU A 127 -3.72 15.17 3.06
CA LEU A 127 -3.35 15.33 4.47
C LEU A 127 -2.24 16.36 4.65
N GLU A 128 -2.21 16.98 5.82
CA GLU A 128 -1.05 17.73 6.28
C GLU A 128 0.10 16.76 6.64
N PRO A 129 1.37 17.19 6.54
CA PRO A 129 2.53 16.35 6.84
C PRO A 129 2.45 15.59 8.18
N GLU A 130 2.05 16.27 9.24
CA GLU A 130 1.91 15.74 10.60
C GLU A 130 0.91 14.59 10.70
N ASP A 131 -0.21 14.68 9.98
CA ASP A 131 -1.24 13.64 9.97
C ASP A 131 -0.75 12.42 9.18
N MET A 132 -0.01 12.66 8.09
CA MET A 132 0.59 11.60 7.30
C MET A 132 1.58 10.75 8.11
N LEU A 133 2.36 11.35 9.01
CA LEU A 133 3.34 10.64 9.85
C LEU A 133 2.68 9.54 10.69
N GLN A 134 1.44 9.74 11.14
CA GLN A 134 0.72 8.77 11.96
C GLN A 134 0.41 7.48 11.18
N HIS A 135 0.17 7.59 9.87
CA HIS A 135 -0.06 6.45 8.98
C HIS A 135 1.21 5.64 8.69
N LEU A 136 2.39 6.24 8.87
CA LEU A 136 3.69 5.58 8.69
C LEU A 136 4.30 5.10 10.01
N SER A 137 3.77 5.52 11.15
CA SER A 137 4.27 5.13 12.47
C SER A 137 3.79 3.72 12.85
N THR A 138 4.69 2.93 13.44
CA THR A 138 4.31 1.65 14.03
C THR A 138 3.46 1.90 15.27
N HIS A 139 2.20 1.48 15.22
CA HIS A 139 1.42 1.34 16.43
C HIS A 139 1.96 0.11 17.14
N SER A 140 2.68 0.30 18.25
CA SER A 140 2.98 -0.81 19.15
C SER A 140 1.63 -1.39 19.59
N ALA A 141 1.35 -2.62 19.18
CA ALA A 141 0.22 -3.37 19.67
C ALA A 141 0.44 -3.77 21.14
N ALA A 142 0.64 -2.80 22.03
CA ALA A 142 0.58 -3.01 23.46
C ALA A 142 -0.89 -2.94 23.90
N ARG A 143 -1.66 -3.96 23.54
CA ARG A 143 -2.84 -4.29 24.34
C ARG A 143 -2.35 -5.06 25.57
N THR A 144 -2.71 -4.52 26.74
CA THR A 144 -2.68 -5.13 28.08
C THR A 144 -1.34 -5.12 28.83
N GLY A 145 -1.32 -4.39 29.96
CA GLY A 145 -0.31 -4.49 31.01
C GLY A 145 0.48 -3.20 31.21
N GLY A 146 0.17 -2.47 32.28
CA GLY A 146 0.79 -1.19 32.59
C GLY A 146 2.31 -1.24 32.63
N SER A 147 2.95 -0.44 31.78
CA SER A 147 4.32 0.01 31.94
C SER A 147 4.44 1.38 31.28
N THR A 148 4.85 2.39 32.06
CA THR A 148 4.96 3.80 31.68
C THR A 148 6.28 4.08 30.95
N ALA A 149 6.53 3.38 29.86
CA ALA A 149 7.56 3.74 28.90
C ALA A 149 6.98 3.46 27.51
N ALA A 150 6.61 4.52 26.79
CA ALA A 150 6.26 4.39 25.38
C ALA A 150 7.46 3.71 24.69
N PRO A 151 7.30 2.50 24.11
CA PRO A 151 8.38 1.93 23.33
C PRO A 151 8.53 2.81 22.09
N ASP A 152 9.77 3.09 21.70
CA ASP A 152 10.10 3.91 20.53
C ASP A 152 9.19 3.54 19.35
N ALA A 153 8.27 4.44 19.00
CA ALA A 153 7.35 4.23 17.90
C ALA A 153 8.16 4.30 16.61
N GLY A 154 8.70 3.15 16.18
CA GLY A 154 9.50 3.07 14.97
C GLY A 154 8.69 3.46 13.74
N SER A 155 9.34 4.01 12.74
CA SER A 155 8.72 4.39 11.46
C SER A 155 8.80 3.24 10.45
N LEU A 156 7.74 3.06 9.67
CA LEU A 156 7.71 2.17 8.51
C LEU A 156 8.21 2.83 7.22
N ALA A 157 8.52 4.14 7.24
CA ALA A 157 8.95 4.86 6.05
C ALA A 157 10.30 4.37 5.50
N ALA A 158 11.32 4.24 6.36
CA ALA A 158 12.63 3.72 5.94
C ALA A 158 12.53 2.27 5.43
N PRO A 159 11.92 1.31 6.15
CA PRO A 159 11.72 -0.05 5.64
C PRO A 159 10.93 -0.12 4.33
N LEU A 160 9.94 0.75 4.14
CA LEU A 160 9.20 0.86 2.89
C LEU A 160 10.11 1.31 1.74
N LEU A 161 10.85 2.40 1.93
CA LEU A 161 11.78 2.90 0.91
C LEU A 161 12.87 1.89 0.58
N GLU A 162 13.43 1.24 1.60
CA GLU A 162 14.42 0.17 1.44
C GLU A 162 13.85 -0.98 0.60
N ALA A 163 12.65 -1.47 0.90
CA ALA A 163 12.00 -2.51 0.09
C ALA A 163 11.81 -2.08 -1.37
N LEU A 164 11.38 -0.84 -1.62
CA LEU A 164 11.23 -0.33 -2.98
C LEU A 164 12.57 -0.26 -3.73
N PHE A 165 13.66 0.11 -3.05
CA PHE A 165 15.00 0.11 -3.64
C PHE A 165 15.51 -1.32 -3.88
N ILE A 166 15.31 -2.25 -2.95
CA ILE A 166 15.64 -3.67 -3.11
C ILE A 166 14.94 -4.23 -4.35
N ALA A 167 13.65 -3.94 -4.53
CA ALA A 167 12.90 -4.38 -5.71
C ALA A 167 13.52 -3.88 -7.03
N LEU A 168 14.14 -2.70 -7.04
CA LEU A 168 14.81 -2.15 -8.23
C LEU A 168 16.24 -2.66 -8.40
N ALA A 169 16.97 -2.89 -7.31
CA ALA A 169 18.39 -3.25 -7.34
C ALA A 169 18.61 -4.76 -7.50
N ASP A 170 17.83 -5.58 -6.79
CA ASP A 170 18.13 -7.00 -6.62
C ASP A 170 17.27 -7.89 -7.54
N LEU A 171 16.14 -7.38 -8.03
CA LEU A 171 15.24 -8.15 -8.88
C LEU A 171 15.69 -8.09 -10.36
N PRO A 172 16.07 -9.22 -11.00
CA PRO A 172 16.44 -9.21 -12.41
C PRO A 172 15.26 -8.76 -13.28
N LEU A 173 15.53 -7.90 -14.26
CA LEU A 173 14.48 -7.40 -15.16
C LEU A 173 14.10 -8.48 -16.19
N THR A 174 12.88 -8.98 -16.06
CA THR A 174 12.27 -10.01 -16.91
C THR A 174 10.83 -9.61 -17.24
N ALA A 175 10.17 -10.35 -18.13
CA ALA A 175 8.76 -10.09 -18.45
C ALA A 175 7.83 -10.21 -17.23
N THR A 176 8.15 -11.08 -16.26
CA THR A 176 7.34 -11.29 -15.06
C THR A 176 7.64 -10.26 -13.97
N SER A 177 8.90 -9.84 -13.82
CA SER A 177 9.31 -8.83 -12.83
C SER A 177 9.13 -7.39 -13.29
N TYR A 178 8.90 -7.15 -14.59
CA TYR A 178 8.68 -5.80 -15.16
C TYR A 178 7.64 -4.99 -14.38
N TRP A 179 6.53 -5.60 -13.99
CA TRP A 179 5.46 -4.91 -13.26
C TRP A 179 5.85 -4.55 -11.84
N VAL A 180 6.69 -5.35 -11.19
CA VAL A 180 7.25 -5.01 -9.88
C VAL A 180 8.14 -3.77 -10.00
N HIS A 181 9.03 -3.75 -11.00
CA HIS A 181 9.89 -2.58 -11.30
C HIS A 181 9.07 -1.32 -11.60
N HIS A 182 8.06 -1.44 -12.46
CA HIS A 182 7.18 -0.32 -12.84
C HIS A 182 6.46 0.26 -11.62
N GLU A 183 5.84 -0.59 -10.80
CA GLU A 183 5.13 -0.14 -9.62
C GLU A 183 6.08 0.43 -8.56
N ALA A 184 7.27 -0.15 -8.37
CA ALA A 184 8.28 0.36 -7.44
C ALA A 184 8.76 1.77 -7.84
N LEU A 185 9.06 1.98 -9.12
CA LEU A 185 9.45 3.29 -9.63
C LEU A 185 8.33 4.33 -9.46
N ALA A 186 7.09 3.94 -9.74
CA ALA A 186 5.94 4.81 -9.55
C ALA A 186 5.70 5.15 -8.06
N ALA A 187 5.88 4.18 -7.16
CA ALA A 187 5.80 4.37 -5.72
C ALA A 187 6.88 5.33 -5.21
N LEU A 188 8.13 5.16 -5.63
CA LEU A 188 9.22 6.08 -5.31
C LEU A 188 8.95 7.48 -5.87
N THR A 189 8.42 7.57 -7.10
CA THR A 189 8.04 8.88 -7.68
C THR A 189 7.01 9.59 -6.81
N VAL A 190 5.99 8.88 -6.30
CA VAL A 190 5.00 9.44 -5.35
C VAL A 190 5.67 9.84 -4.02
N CYS A 191 6.54 9.00 -3.47
CA CYS A 191 7.22 9.32 -2.21
C CYS A 191 8.14 10.55 -2.34
N LEU A 192 8.78 10.71 -3.49
CA LEU A 192 9.72 11.79 -3.78
C LEU A 192 9.04 13.04 -4.37
N SER A 193 7.81 12.95 -4.89
CA SER A 193 7.14 14.11 -5.50
C SER A 193 6.93 15.23 -4.49
N GLY A 194 6.67 14.91 -3.22
CA GLY A 194 6.64 15.91 -2.15
C GLY A 194 7.95 16.68 -2.02
N GLN A 195 9.10 16.04 -2.29
CA GLN A 195 10.42 16.67 -2.19
C GLN A 195 10.73 17.66 -3.32
N LEU A 196 10.11 17.47 -4.50
CA LEU A 196 10.31 18.36 -5.65
C LEU A 196 9.48 19.64 -5.55
N PHE A 197 8.43 19.65 -4.73
CA PHE A 197 7.51 20.79 -4.57
C PHE A 197 7.58 21.46 -3.19
N CYS A 198 8.24 20.86 -2.21
CA CYS A 198 8.70 21.58 -1.02
C CYS A 198 9.87 22.47 -1.44
N GLU A 199 9.62 23.77 -1.58
CA GLU A 199 10.66 24.74 -1.91
C GLU A 199 11.90 24.51 -1.04
N LEU A 200 13.09 24.55 -1.66
CA LEU A 200 14.41 24.60 -1.01
C LEU A 200 14.57 25.74 0.03
N SER A 201 13.52 26.51 0.29
CA SER A 201 13.43 27.67 1.17
C SER A 201 12.45 27.49 2.35
N SER A 202 11.66 26.40 2.42
CA SER A 202 10.69 26.19 3.51
C SER A 202 11.27 25.28 4.60
N ALA A 203 11.25 25.75 5.85
CA ALA A 203 11.65 24.98 7.02
C ALA A 203 10.61 23.92 7.45
N ALA A 204 9.61 23.63 6.61
CA ALA A 204 8.58 22.65 6.93
C ALA A 204 9.17 21.22 6.90
N PRO A 205 9.08 20.46 8.01
CA PRO A 205 9.57 19.09 8.07
C PRO A 205 8.84 18.20 7.05
N MET A 206 9.60 17.58 6.14
CA MET A 206 9.05 16.70 5.11
C MET A 206 8.64 15.35 5.71
N PRO A 207 7.38 14.92 5.61
CA PRO A 207 6.88 13.82 6.42
C PRO A 207 7.56 12.49 6.09
N LEU A 208 7.80 12.16 4.82
CA LEU A 208 8.47 10.92 4.43
C LEU A 208 9.97 10.90 4.75
N VAL A 209 10.67 12.03 4.60
CA VAL A 209 12.11 12.12 4.93
C VAL A 209 12.31 12.18 6.44
N VAL A 210 11.46 12.92 7.16
CA VAL A 210 11.46 12.96 8.62
C VAL A 210 11.09 11.60 9.19
N ALA A 211 10.10 10.91 8.62
CA ALA A 211 9.79 9.54 9.01
C ALA A 211 10.91 8.55 8.65
N ALA A 212 11.70 8.79 7.61
CA ALA A 212 12.77 7.88 7.22
C ALA A 212 14.10 8.11 7.97
N LEU A 213 14.32 9.34 8.47
CA LEU A 213 15.57 9.74 9.15
C LEU A 213 15.43 9.93 10.67
N GLY A 214 14.20 9.98 11.18
CA GLY A 214 13.87 10.02 12.61
C GLY A 214 13.68 8.64 13.20
#